data_AF-A0A1D2SCM9-F1
#
_entry.id   AF-A0A1D2SCM9-F1
#
_cell.length_a   1.000
_cell.length_b   1.000
_cell.length_c   1.000
_cell.angle_alpha   90.00
_cell.angle_beta   90.00
_cell.angle_gamma   90.00
#
_symmetry.space_group_name_H-M   'P 1'
#
loop_
_entity.id
_entity.type
_entity.pdbx_description
1 polymer ?
#
loop_
_entity_poly.entity_id
_entity_poly.type
_entity_poly.pdbx_seq_one_letter_code
_entity_poly.pdbx_strand_id
1 'polypeptide(L)'
;MKPDPSDSLVLHRQLLLQLGDRLRRLRKARKLTTVEMAERAGISRMTLASVEAGDPGPSMGTYLRVMGVLGVAADLAFLAGDMVYPAQPGTAAARSHRPAPQVQIMVSADNKRHQAQDLLSLVLHEKAVERVRANPELIEEAKETVNRWMKSGNTHSHTLYAEWLKILMAKKWSKVLGRSRHAQELRQASPLPTLLSKEDRESILSHVSTLKKGIVLGAEGPLP
;
A
#
# COMPACT_ATOMS: atom_id res chain seq x y z
N MET A 1 5.74 -6.60 -23.50
CA MET A 1 4.41 -6.37 -22.91
C MET A 1 4.60 -5.27 -21.88
N LYS A 2 3.91 -4.12 -21.98
CA LYS A 2 3.99 -3.12 -20.90
C LYS A 2 3.41 -3.77 -19.63
N PRO A 3 4.04 -3.62 -18.46
CA PRO A 3 3.46 -4.15 -17.23
C PRO A 3 2.06 -3.57 -17.04
N ASP A 4 1.10 -4.42 -16.68
CA ASP A 4 -0.25 -3.97 -16.35
C ASP A 4 -0.12 -2.99 -15.17
N PRO A 5 -0.69 -1.76 -15.24
CA PRO A 5 -0.62 -0.81 -14.14
C PRO A 5 -1.14 -1.37 -12.79
N SER A 6 -1.95 -2.43 -12.82
CA SER A 6 -2.43 -3.12 -11.62
C SER A 6 -1.42 -4.11 -11.00
N ASP A 7 -0.48 -4.68 -11.79
CA ASP A 7 0.65 -5.47 -11.29
C ASP A 7 1.53 -4.61 -10.36
N SER A 8 1.86 -3.43 -10.88
CA SER A 8 2.67 -2.42 -10.20
C SER A 8 2.02 -1.98 -8.87
N LEU A 9 0.70 -1.78 -8.86
CA LEU A 9 -0.02 -1.32 -7.67
C LEU A 9 0.03 -2.33 -6.51
N VAL A 10 -0.27 -3.60 -6.77
CA VAL A 10 -0.26 -4.66 -5.74
C VAL A 10 1.15 -4.83 -5.16
N LEU A 11 2.16 -4.89 -6.03
CA LEU A 11 3.55 -5.06 -5.64
C LEU A 11 4.05 -3.86 -4.83
N HIS A 12 3.84 -2.64 -5.32
CA HIS A 12 4.25 -1.41 -4.64
C HIS A 12 3.63 -1.29 -3.25
N ARG A 13 2.33 -1.61 -3.14
CA ARG A 13 1.66 -1.62 -1.85
C ARG A 13 2.29 -2.62 -0.89
N GLN A 14 2.57 -3.84 -1.35
CA GLN A 14 3.19 -4.87 -0.54
C GLN A 14 4.60 -4.48 -0.07
N LEU A 15 5.41 -3.85 -0.94
CA LEU A 15 6.74 -3.37 -0.59
C LEU A 15 6.69 -2.32 0.53
N LEU A 16 5.75 -1.37 0.45
CA LEU A 16 5.55 -0.37 1.49
C LEU A 16 5.10 -0.98 2.83
N LEU A 17 4.19 -1.97 2.79
CA LEU A 17 3.76 -2.70 3.99
C LEU A 17 4.95 -3.39 4.67
N GLN A 18 5.79 -4.08 3.89
CA GLN A 18 6.98 -4.75 4.40
C GLN A 18 8.01 -3.76 4.96
N LEU A 19 8.17 -2.59 4.33
CA LEU A 19 9.02 -1.51 4.86
C LEU A 19 8.51 -1.02 6.22
N GLY A 20 7.21 -0.67 6.32
CA GLY A 20 6.61 -0.23 7.58
C GLY A 20 6.78 -1.26 8.70
N ASP A 21 6.55 -2.54 8.41
CA ASP A 21 6.73 -3.63 9.37
C ASP A 21 8.20 -3.79 9.81
N ARG A 22 9.17 -3.63 8.90
CA ARG A 22 10.61 -3.62 9.24
C ARG A 22 10.95 -2.46 10.18
N LEU A 23 10.51 -1.24 9.87
CA LEU A 23 10.74 -0.06 10.70
C LEU A 23 10.13 -0.24 12.10
N ARG A 24 8.90 -0.77 12.18
CA ARG A 24 8.23 -1.09 13.44
C ARG A 24 9.00 -2.12 14.27
N ARG A 25 9.51 -3.18 13.63
CA ARG A 25 10.35 -4.18 14.30
C ARG A 25 11.65 -3.56 14.82
N LEU A 26 12.33 -2.74 14.02
CA LEU A 26 13.55 -2.04 14.43
C LEU A 26 13.30 -1.12 15.63
N ARG A 27 12.19 -0.39 15.65
CA ARG A 27 11.81 0.43 16.82
C ARG A 27 11.63 -0.42 18.07
N LYS A 28 10.86 -1.52 17.97
CA LYS A 28 10.64 -2.44 19.09
C LYS A 28 11.93 -3.09 19.58
N ALA A 29 12.82 -3.47 18.67
CA ALA A 29 14.14 -4.03 19.00
C ALA A 29 15.01 -3.04 19.79
N ARG A 30 14.85 -1.72 19.52
CA ARG A 30 15.48 -0.64 20.28
C ARG A 30 14.73 -0.23 21.55
N LYS A 31 13.67 -0.95 21.92
CA LYS A 31 12.83 -0.69 23.11
C LYS A 31 12.23 0.73 23.14
N LEU A 32 12.06 1.36 21.99
CA LEU A 32 11.45 2.68 21.89
C LEU A 32 9.93 2.56 21.86
N THR A 33 9.25 3.29 22.74
CA THR A 33 7.79 3.44 22.68
C THR A 33 7.38 4.24 21.44
N THR A 34 6.11 4.12 21.06
CA THR A 34 5.54 4.95 19.97
C THR A 34 5.62 6.44 20.29
N VAL A 35 5.51 6.82 21.57
CA VAL A 35 5.58 8.22 22.01
C VAL A 35 7.00 8.75 21.84
N GLU A 36 7.99 8.09 22.45
CA GLU A 36 9.39 8.51 22.39
C GLU A 36 9.91 8.56 20.95
N MET A 37 9.56 7.57 20.14
CA MET A 37 9.97 7.55 18.74
C MET A 37 9.39 8.74 17.96
N ALA A 38 8.09 9.02 18.14
CA ALA A 38 7.43 10.10 17.44
C ALA A 38 8.04 11.45 17.80
N GLU A 39 8.33 11.65 19.09
CA GLU A 39 9.02 12.84 19.61
C GLU A 39 10.43 12.98 19.03
N ARG A 40 11.26 11.93 19.08
CA ARG A 40 12.62 11.94 18.51
C ARG A 40 12.64 12.20 17.00
N ALA A 41 11.62 11.71 16.28
CA ALA A 41 11.49 11.92 14.85
C ALA A 41 10.83 13.27 14.50
N GLY A 42 10.38 14.06 15.48
CA GLY A 42 9.71 15.35 15.28
C GLY A 42 8.38 15.21 14.54
N ILE A 43 7.61 14.15 14.80
CA ILE A 43 6.34 13.86 14.12
C ILE A 43 5.24 13.49 15.13
N SER A 44 3.98 13.54 14.68
CA SER A 44 2.88 13.08 15.53
C SER A 44 2.87 11.56 15.69
N ARG A 45 2.28 11.06 16.78
CA ARG A 45 2.06 9.60 16.99
C ARG A 45 1.24 8.98 15.85
N MET A 46 0.28 9.74 15.31
CA MET A 46 -0.53 9.32 14.16
C MET A 46 0.34 9.14 12.91
N THR A 47 1.23 10.10 12.64
CA THR A 47 2.16 10.05 11.51
C THR A 47 3.12 8.87 11.62
N LEU A 48 3.67 8.60 12.81
CA LEU A 48 4.50 7.43 13.04
C LEU A 48 3.71 6.14 12.80
N ALA A 49 2.46 6.06 13.28
CA ALA A 49 1.61 4.91 13.03
C ALA A 49 1.33 4.68 11.54
N SER A 50 1.13 5.73 10.75
CA SER A 50 1.02 5.65 9.28
C SER A 50 2.29 5.13 8.62
N VAL A 51 3.47 5.62 9.02
CA VAL A 51 4.77 5.13 8.51
C VAL A 51 4.97 3.64 8.82
N GLU A 52 4.73 3.24 10.07
CA GLU A 52 4.85 1.83 10.49
C GLU A 52 3.80 0.92 9.86
N ALA A 53 2.66 1.50 9.44
CA ALA A 53 1.65 0.82 8.65
C ALA A 53 2.00 0.76 7.15
N GLY A 54 3.10 1.37 6.72
CA GLY A 54 3.50 1.44 5.32
C GLY A 54 2.58 2.33 4.48
N ASP A 55 1.85 3.29 5.05
CA ASP A 55 0.97 4.20 4.31
C ASP A 55 1.76 4.99 3.22
N PRO A 56 1.25 5.16 1.98
CA PRO A 56 1.93 5.95 0.96
C PRO A 56 1.84 7.47 1.19
N GLY A 57 0.97 7.93 2.09
CA GLY A 57 0.69 9.34 2.36
C GLY A 57 1.81 10.11 3.06
N PRO A 58 2.48 9.57 4.10
CA PRO A 58 3.68 10.18 4.67
C PRO A 58 4.75 10.45 3.61
N SER A 59 5.31 11.66 3.60
CA SER A 59 6.35 12.03 2.64
C SER A 59 7.62 11.19 2.81
N MET A 60 8.44 11.08 1.75
CA MET A 60 9.74 10.40 1.82
C MET A 60 10.64 10.98 2.94
N GLY A 61 10.61 12.30 3.13
CA GLY A 61 11.32 12.96 4.23
C GLY A 61 10.83 12.51 5.63
N THR A 62 9.55 12.14 5.75
CA THR A 62 8.99 11.58 6.99
C THR A 62 9.52 10.17 7.26
N TYR A 63 9.55 9.31 6.24
CA TYR A 63 10.20 8.00 6.32
C TYR A 63 11.67 8.13 6.72
N LEU A 64 12.40 9.08 6.10
CA LEU A 64 13.80 9.34 6.42
C LEU A 64 14.03 9.80 7.86
N ARG A 65 13.18 10.67 8.42
CA ARG A 65 13.29 11.05 9.84
C ARG A 65 13.15 9.84 10.77
N VAL A 66 12.18 8.96 10.48
CA VAL A 66 12.00 7.69 11.21
C VAL A 66 13.23 6.79 11.06
N MET A 67 13.73 6.62 9.84
CA MET A 67 14.94 5.83 9.57
C MET A 67 16.18 6.42 10.26
N GLY A 68 16.29 7.75 10.36
CA GLY A 68 17.39 8.45 11.01
C GLY A 68 17.45 8.16 12.51
N VAL A 69 16.31 8.27 13.22
CA VAL A 69 16.24 7.89 14.65
C VAL A 69 16.51 6.40 14.85
N LEU A 70 16.14 5.57 13.87
CA LEU A 70 16.46 4.13 13.84
C LEU A 70 17.87 3.84 13.30
N GLY A 71 18.73 4.84 13.03
CA GLY A 71 20.09 4.61 12.57
C GLY A 71 20.23 3.80 11.26
N VAL A 72 19.19 3.77 10.42
CA VAL A 72 19.14 3.04 9.14
C VAL A 72 18.91 3.98 7.95
N ALA A 73 19.07 5.31 8.14
CA ALA A 73 18.89 6.27 7.05
C ALA A 73 19.88 6.06 5.90
N ALA A 74 21.09 5.57 6.20
CA ALA A 74 22.10 5.24 5.20
C ALA A 74 21.64 4.14 4.23
N ASP A 75 20.67 3.30 4.62
CA ASP A 75 20.12 2.26 3.74
C ASP A 75 19.50 2.85 2.46
N LEU A 76 19.07 4.12 2.50
CA LEU A 76 18.55 4.82 1.33
C LEU A 76 19.58 4.93 0.20
N ALA A 77 20.88 4.99 0.54
CA ALA A 77 21.96 5.04 -0.46
C ALA A 77 22.04 3.76 -1.30
N PHE A 78 21.48 2.65 -0.84
CA PHE A 78 21.44 1.38 -1.56
C PHE A 78 20.15 1.15 -2.35
N LEU A 79 19.13 2.01 -2.22
CA LEU A 79 17.82 1.78 -2.85
C LEU A 79 17.79 1.96 -4.37
N ALA A 80 18.72 2.74 -4.94
CA ALA A 80 18.78 3.05 -6.37
C ALA A 80 19.94 2.33 -7.10
N GLY A 81 20.39 1.18 -6.58
CA GLY A 81 21.40 0.37 -7.25
C GLY A 81 20.82 -0.53 -8.36
N ASP A 82 21.57 -0.74 -9.44
CA ASP A 82 21.24 -1.65 -10.56
C ASP A 82 21.38 -3.15 -10.20
N MET A 83 21.16 -3.50 -8.93
CA MET A 83 21.46 -4.82 -8.38
C MET A 83 20.34 -5.84 -8.63
N VAL A 84 19.11 -5.35 -8.81
CA VAL A 84 17.90 -6.19 -8.90
C VAL A 84 17.56 -6.54 -10.35
N TYR A 85 17.83 -5.63 -11.31
CA TYR A 85 17.55 -5.87 -12.72
C TYR A 85 18.81 -5.67 -13.56
N PRO A 86 19.10 -6.57 -14.51
CA PRO A 86 20.23 -6.39 -15.40
C PRO A 86 20.05 -5.12 -16.24
N ALA A 87 21.17 -4.48 -16.59
CA ALA A 87 21.16 -3.36 -17.51
C ALA A 87 20.46 -3.74 -18.82
N GLN A 88 19.55 -2.89 -19.30
CA GLN A 88 18.81 -3.19 -20.51
C GLN A 88 19.75 -3.23 -21.74
N PRO A 89 19.58 -4.19 -22.66
CA PRO A 89 20.37 -4.26 -23.89
C PRO A 89 20.37 -2.93 -24.65
N GLY A 90 21.55 -2.49 -25.10
CA GLY A 90 21.71 -1.23 -25.85
C GLY A 90 21.96 0.03 -24.99
N THR A 91 21.81 -0.05 -23.67
CA THR A 91 22.15 1.06 -22.76
C THR A 91 23.66 1.18 -22.51
N ALA A 92 24.12 2.36 -22.09
CA ALA A 92 25.52 2.56 -21.69
C ALA A 92 25.93 1.64 -20.52
N ALA A 93 25.00 1.35 -19.60
CA ALA A 93 25.21 0.41 -18.50
C ALA A 93 25.45 -1.03 -18.99
N ALA A 94 24.76 -1.48 -20.05
CA ALA A 94 24.96 -2.81 -20.64
C ALA A 94 26.31 -2.96 -21.38
N ARG A 95 27.00 -1.85 -21.69
CA ARG A 95 28.34 -1.84 -22.30
C ARG A 95 29.47 -1.87 -21.28
N SER A 96 29.14 -1.79 -19.98
CA SER A 96 30.12 -1.88 -18.91
C SER A 96 30.63 -3.31 -18.75
N HIS A 97 31.95 -3.50 -18.77
CA HIS A 97 32.59 -4.80 -18.49
C HIS A 97 32.67 -5.15 -17.00
N ARG A 98 32.21 -4.27 -16.10
CA ARG A 98 32.18 -4.58 -14.66
C ARG A 98 30.96 -5.47 -14.36
N PRO A 99 31.15 -6.69 -13.83
CA PRO A 99 30.02 -7.50 -13.41
C PRO A 99 29.29 -6.80 -12.26
N ALA A 100 28.06 -6.34 -12.50
CA ALA A 100 27.21 -5.86 -11.44
C ALA A 100 26.76 -7.06 -10.59
N PRO A 101 26.84 -6.99 -9.25
CA PRO A 101 26.34 -8.06 -8.40
C PRO A 101 24.82 -8.16 -8.57
N GLN A 102 24.33 -9.33 -8.95
CA GLN A 102 22.90 -9.57 -9.15
C GLN A 102 22.28 -10.13 -7.86
N VAL A 103 21.16 -9.56 -7.44
CA VAL A 103 20.41 -9.98 -6.25
C VAL A 103 18.99 -10.37 -6.66
N GLN A 104 18.58 -11.58 -6.30
CA GLN A 104 17.19 -12.01 -6.42
C GLN A 104 16.43 -11.68 -5.12
N ILE A 105 15.28 -11.02 -5.23
CA ILE A 105 14.43 -10.66 -4.08
C ILE A 105 13.10 -11.38 -4.20
N MET A 106 12.77 -12.22 -3.21
CA MET A 106 11.46 -12.85 -3.12
C MET A 106 10.50 -11.95 -2.32
N VAL A 107 9.44 -11.48 -2.96
CA VAL A 107 8.37 -10.70 -2.32
C VAL A 107 7.13 -11.59 -2.21
N SER A 108 6.65 -11.77 -0.98
CA SER A 108 5.40 -12.47 -0.72
C SER A 108 4.54 -11.71 0.29
N ALA A 109 3.23 -11.87 0.16
CA ALA A 109 2.30 -11.61 1.27
C ALA A 109 2.31 -12.85 2.17
N ASP A 110 2.58 -12.67 3.47
CA ASP A 110 2.65 -13.76 4.47
C ASP A 110 1.51 -14.76 4.29
N ASN A 111 1.80 -16.05 4.49
CA ASN A 111 0.90 -17.17 4.19
C ASN A 111 -0.35 -17.21 5.10
N LYS A 112 -0.41 -16.34 6.12
CA LYS A 112 -1.61 -16.16 6.94
C LYS A 112 -2.72 -15.52 6.11
N ARG A 113 -3.81 -16.28 5.88
CA ARG A 113 -5.00 -15.93 5.07
C ARG A 113 -5.51 -14.48 5.28
N HIS A 114 -5.43 -13.98 6.51
CA HIS A 114 -5.90 -12.63 6.87
C HIS A 114 -5.07 -11.48 6.27
N GLN A 115 -3.75 -11.62 6.11
CA GLN A 115 -2.91 -10.53 5.55
C GLN A 115 -3.14 -10.35 4.05
N ALA A 116 -3.26 -11.45 3.31
CA ALA A 116 -3.56 -11.39 1.87
C ALA A 116 -4.97 -10.83 1.60
N GLN A 117 -5.95 -11.13 2.46
CA GLN A 117 -7.28 -10.50 2.38
C GLN A 117 -7.22 -9.00 2.68
N ASP A 118 -6.43 -8.57 3.66
CA ASP A 118 -6.24 -7.15 3.97
C ASP A 118 -5.54 -6.41 2.82
N LEU A 119 -4.50 -7.01 2.22
CA LEU A 119 -3.82 -6.45 1.03
C LEU A 119 -4.81 -6.31 -0.14
N LEU A 120 -5.56 -7.37 -0.46
CA LEU A 120 -6.57 -7.34 -1.51
C LEU A 120 -7.59 -6.23 -1.26
N SER A 121 -8.12 -6.15 -0.04
CA SER A 121 -9.05 -5.10 0.35
C SER A 121 -8.44 -3.73 0.11
N LEU A 122 -7.21 -3.49 0.58
CA LEU A 122 -6.55 -2.21 0.45
C LEU A 122 -6.33 -1.82 -1.02
N VAL A 123 -5.79 -2.72 -1.84
CA VAL A 123 -5.52 -2.44 -3.26
C VAL A 123 -6.80 -2.16 -4.04
N LEU A 124 -7.89 -2.89 -3.79
CA LEU A 124 -9.19 -2.61 -4.40
C LEU A 124 -9.67 -1.19 -4.05
N HIS A 125 -9.53 -0.78 -2.79
CA HIS A 125 -9.93 0.57 -2.38
C HIS A 125 -9.03 1.64 -2.98
N GLU A 126 -7.72 1.39 -3.09
CA GLU A 126 -6.78 2.32 -3.72
C GLU A 126 -7.09 2.51 -5.21
N LYS A 127 -7.36 1.41 -5.93
CA LYS A 127 -7.77 1.47 -7.34
C LYS A 127 -9.12 2.19 -7.51
N ALA A 128 -10.07 1.94 -6.62
CA ALA A 128 -11.36 2.62 -6.66
C ALA A 128 -11.20 4.13 -6.40
N VAL A 129 -10.34 4.52 -5.45
CA VAL A 129 -10.01 5.93 -5.19
C VAL A 129 -9.31 6.57 -6.39
N GLU A 130 -8.39 5.87 -7.07
CA GLU A 130 -7.78 6.33 -8.30
C GLU A 130 -8.84 6.63 -9.37
N ARG A 131 -9.78 5.69 -9.59
CA ARG A 131 -10.88 5.85 -10.54
C ARG A 131 -11.81 7.01 -10.18
N VAL A 132 -12.14 7.17 -8.90
CA VAL A 132 -12.95 8.29 -8.40
C VAL A 132 -12.24 9.64 -8.53
N ARG A 133 -10.91 9.67 -8.39
CA ARG A 133 -10.12 10.89 -8.62
C ARG A 133 -10.11 11.28 -10.10
N ALA A 134 -10.02 10.29 -10.99
CA ALA A 134 -10.10 10.51 -12.43
C ALA A 134 -11.51 10.95 -12.87
N ASN A 135 -12.55 10.31 -12.30
CA ASN A 135 -13.96 10.55 -12.63
C ASN A 135 -14.74 10.90 -11.34
N PRO A 136 -14.79 12.19 -10.94
CA PRO A 136 -15.46 12.59 -9.70
C PRO A 136 -16.96 12.31 -9.63
N GLU A 137 -17.63 12.08 -10.76
CA GLU A 137 -19.06 11.74 -10.84
C GLU A 137 -19.38 10.40 -10.16
N LEU A 138 -18.41 9.48 -10.10
CA LEU A 138 -18.54 8.20 -9.40
C LEU A 138 -18.79 8.36 -7.89
N ILE A 139 -18.53 9.55 -7.33
CA ILE A 139 -18.87 9.88 -5.94
C ILE A 139 -20.39 9.83 -5.73
N GLU A 140 -21.19 10.27 -6.71
CA GLU A 140 -22.66 10.26 -6.58
C GLU A 140 -23.19 8.81 -6.62
N GLU A 141 -22.68 7.97 -7.51
CA GLU A 141 -23.02 6.54 -7.55
C GLU A 141 -22.69 5.83 -6.22
N ALA A 142 -21.54 6.17 -5.63
CA ALA A 142 -21.14 5.66 -4.32
C ALA A 142 -22.10 6.13 -3.21
N LYS A 143 -22.50 7.40 -3.21
CA LYS A 143 -23.47 7.96 -2.26
C LYS A 143 -24.83 7.30 -2.39
N GLU A 144 -25.33 7.11 -3.62
CA GLU A 144 -26.59 6.41 -3.87
C GLU A 144 -26.57 4.98 -3.33
N THR A 145 -25.46 4.28 -3.52
CA THR A 145 -25.27 2.92 -2.99
C THR A 145 -25.33 2.91 -1.46
N VAL A 146 -24.63 3.83 -0.79
CA VAL A 146 -24.69 3.97 0.68
C VAL A 146 -26.10 4.34 1.16
N ASN A 147 -26.79 5.25 0.46
CA ASN A 147 -28.17 5.64 0.77
C ASN A 147 -29.15 4.47 0.63
N ARG A 148 -28.96 3.62 -0.37
CA ARG A 148 -29.73 2.39 -0.56
C ARG A 148 -29.53 1.43 0.61
N TRP A 149 -28.28 1.20 1.02
CA TRP A 149 -27.95 0.34 2.17
C TRP A 149 -28.48 0.88 3.50
N MET A 150 -28.51 2.21 3.69
CA MET A 150 -29.13 2.82 4.87
C MET A 150 -30.65 2.63 4.92
N LYS A 151 -31.33 2.53 3.77
CA LYS A 151 -32.79 2.31 3.71
C LYS A 151 -33.18 0.84 3.93
N SER A 152 -32.33 -0.10 3.52
CA SER A 152 -32.60 -1.54 3.56
C SER A 152 -31.88 -2.30 4.70
N GLY A 153 -31.08 -1.61 5.51
CA GLY A 153 -30.02 -2.21 6.31
C GLY A 153 -30.31 -2.39 7.81
N ASN A 154 -29.38 -3.09 8.45
CA ASN A 154 -29.36 -3.35 9.89
C ASN A 154 -28.82 -2.12 10.66
N THR A 155 -29.51 -1.67 11.71
CA THR A 155 -29.24 -0.41 12.45
C THR A 155 -27.78 -0.24 12.87
N HIS A 156 -27.09 -1.35 13.17
CA HIS A 156 -25.72 -1.39 13.69
C HIS A 156 -24.64 -0.83 12.74
N SER A 157 -24.88 -0.76 11.43
CA SER A 157 -23.91 -0.23 10.45
C SER A 157 -24.20 1.21 10.01
N HIS A 158 -25.25 1.85 10.54
CA HIS A 158 -25.62 3.22 10.14
C HIS A 158 -24.53 4.25 10.46
N THR A 159 -23.78 4.06 11.54
CA THR A 159 -22.67 4.96 11.90
C THR A 159 -21.56 4.93 10.85
N LEU A 160 -21.22 3.74 10.34
CA LEU A 160 -20.23 3.56 9.27
C LEU A 160 -20.73 4.15 7.95
N TYR A 161 -22.01 3.95 7.61
CA TYR A 161 -22.60 4.53 6.39
C TYR A 161 -22.66 6.06 6.43
N ALA A 162 -23.03 6.64 7.57
CA ALA A 162 -22.99 8.09 7.77
C ALA A 162 -21.56 8.64 7.68
N GLU A 163 -20.57 7.93 8.23
CA GLU A 163 -19.17 8.31 8.05
C GLU A 163 -18.72 8.20 6.60
N TRP A 164 -19.15 7.16 5.87
CA TRP A 164 -18.86 7.01 4.45
C TRP A 164 -19.37 8.18 3.62
N LEU A 165 -20.60 8.66 3.85
CA LEU A 165 -21.10 9.87 3.20
C LEU A 165 -20.19 11.08 3.47
N LYS A 166 -19.75 11.26 4.72
CA LYS A 166 -18.81 12.35 5.08
C LYS A 166 -17.45 12.18 4.37
N ILE A 167 -16.93 10.96 4.26
CA ILE A 167 -15.68 10.66 3.57
C ILE A 167 -15.79 10.98 2.07
N LEU A 168 -16.88 10.55 1.43
CA LEU A 168 -17.15 10.79 0.01
C LEU A 168 -17.28 12.29 -0.29
N MET A 169 -18.04 13.03 0.52
CA MET A 169 -18.20 14.48 0.37
C MET A 169 -16.89 15.24 0.58
N ALA A 170 -16.14 14.89 1.61
CA ALA A 170 -14.88 15.58 1.95
C ALA A 170 -13.65 15.02 1.21
N LYS A 171 -13.83 13.99 0.36
CA LYS A 171 -12.75 13.26 -0.34
C LYS A 171 -11.62 12.79 0.61
N LYS A 172 -11.98 12.40 1.84
CA LYS A 172 -11.01 12.03 2.91
C LYS A 172 -10.57 10.56 2.83
N TRP A 173 -9.99 10.19 1.69
CA TRP A 173 -9.61 8.80 1.36
C TRP A 173 -8.61 8.16 2.33
N SER A 174 -7.75 8.96 2.96
CA SER A 174 -6.76 8.50 3.94
C SER A 174 -7.39 7.78 5.14
N LYS A 175 -8.65 8.09 5.48
CA LYS A 175 -9.39 7.38 6.54
C LYS A 175 -9.66 5.91 6.23
N VAL A 176 -9.75 5.56 4.94
CA VAL A 176 -10.10 4.23 4.45
C VAL A 176 -8.86 3.44 4.07
N LEU A 177 -7.83 4.11 3.56
CA LEU A 177 -6.59 3.47 3.07
C LEU A 177 -5.58 3.15 4.17
N GLY A 178 -5.84 3.54 5.43
CA GLY A 178 -4.99 3.24 6.58
C GLY A 178 -5.11 1.79 7.08
N ARG A 179 -4.21 1.36 7.97
CA ARG A 179 -4.26 0.03 8.64
C ARG A 179 -4.84 0.07 10.06
N SER A 180 -5.51 1.15 10.44
CA SER A 180 -6.18 1.19 11.75
C SER A 180 -7.37 0.22 11.74
N ARG A 181 -7.76 -0.27 12.93
CA ARG A 181 -8.96 -1.09 13.09
C ARG A 181 -10.19 -0.38 12.48
N HIS A 182 -10.33 0.91 12.73
CA HIS A 182 -11.40 1.74 12.16
C HIS A 182 -11.37 1.80 10.63
N ALA A 183 -10.19 1.95 10.02
CA ALA A 183 -10.05 1.91 8.57
C ALA A 183 -10.44 0.56 7.98
N GLN A 184 -10.12 -0.53 8.69
CA GLN A 184 -10.53 -1.88 8.29
C GLN A 184 -12.06 -2.07 8.39
N GLU A 185 -12.68 -1.58 9.46
CA GLU A 185 -14.14 -1.57 9.64
C GLU A 185 -14.83 -0.75 8.52
N LEU A 186 -14.27 0.41 8.15
CA LEU A 186 -14.75 1.19 7.00
C LEU A 186 -14.62 0.42 5.67
N ARG A 187 -13.52 -0.30 5.44
CA ARG A 187 -13.34 -1.13 4.23
C ARG A 187 -14.29 -2.32 4.15
N GLN A 188 -14.70 -2.88 5.29
CA GLN A 188 -15.69 -3.97 5.32
C GLN A 188 -17.09 -3.51 4.91
N ALA A 189 -17.42 -2.24 5.16
CA ALA A 189 -18.70 -1.62 4.83
C ALA A 189 -18.57 -0.58 3.71
N SER A 190 -17.72 -0.83 2.71
CA SER A 190 -17.38 0.17 1.69
C SER A 190 -18.21 0.09 0.41
N PRO A 191 -18.69 1.22 -0.13
CA PRO A 191 -19.25 1.29 -1.47
C PRO A 191 -18.18 1.32 -2.58
N LEU A 192 -16.91 1.59 -2.27
CA LEU A 192 -15.89 1.85 -3.29
C LEU A 192 -15.62 0.66 -4.23
N PRO A 193 -15.58 -0.60 -3.75
CA PRO A 193 -15.38 -1.73 -4.64
C PRO A 193 -16.44 -1.85 -5.73
N THR A 194 -17.68 -1.37 -5.50
CA THR A 194 -18.76 -1.46 -6.49
C THR A 194 -18.49 -0.62 -7.73
N LEU A 195 -17.67 0.43 -7.61
CA LEU A 195 -17.30 1.35 -8.68
C LEU A 195 -16.22 0.80 -9.64
N LEU A 196 -15.56 -0.29 -9.25
CA LEU A 196 -14.55 -0.95 -10.09
C LEU A 196 -15.21 -1.79 -11.19
N SER A 197 -14.58 -1.83 -12.36
CA SER A 197 -14.97 -2.74 -13.43
C SER A 197 -14.70 -4.20 -13.01
N LYS A 198 -15.37 -5.14 -13.68
CA LYS A 198 -15.14 -6.58 -13.45
C LYS A 198 -13.68 -6.96 -13.75
N GLU A 199 -13.13 -6.41 -14.84
CA GLU A 199 -11.75 -6.60 -15.28
C GLU A 199 -10.73 -6.12 -14.24
N ASP A 200 -10.90 -4.90 -13.70
CA ASP A 200 -10.02 -4.37 -12.65
C ASP A 200 -9.97 -5.29 -11.42
N ARG A 201 -11.13 -5.83 -11.00
CA ARG A 201 -11.22 -6.71 -9.83
C ARG A 201 -10.55 -8.06 -10.10
N GLU A 202 -10.79 -8.65 -11.27
CA GLU A 202 -10.21 -9.93 -11.67
C GLU A 202 -8.68 -9.83 -11.78
N SER A 203 -8.17 -8.73 -12.36
CA SER A 203 -6.73 -8.47 -12.45
C SER A 203 -6.09 -8.36 -11.06
N ILE A 204 -6.63 -7.54 -10.15
CA ILE A 204 -6.11 -7.41 -8.77
C ILE A 204 -6.15 -8.76 -8.02
N LEU A 205 -7.23 -9.53 -8.17
CA LEU A 205 -7.35 -10.86 -7.55
C LEU A 205 -6.27 -11.83 -8.04
N SER A 206 -6.00 -11.84 -9.35
CA SER A 206 -4.93 -12.62 -9.97
C SER A 206 -3.57 -12.25 -9.38
N HIS A 207 -3.24 -10.96 -9.33
CA HIS A 207 -1.95 -10.48 -8.84
C HIS A 207 -1.74 -10.77 -7.35
N VAL A 208 -2.75 -10.60 -6.51
CA VAL A 208 -2.66 -11.00 -5.09
C VAL A 208 -2.47 -12.51 -4.95
N SER A 209 -3.11 -13.33 -5.79
CA SER A 209 -2.91 -14.78 -5.81
C SER A 209 -1.47 -15.15 -6.18
N THR A 210 -0.90 -14.50 -7.19
CA THR A 210 0.51 -14.67 -7.60
C THR A 210 1.45 -14.25 -6.47
N LEU A 211 1.21 -13.11 -5.82
CA LEU A 211 2.03 -12.62 -4.71
C LEU A 211 2.01 -13.57 -3.49
N LYS A 212 0.90 -14.29 -3.26
CA LYS A 212 0.84 -15.34 -2.22
C LYS A 212 1.73 -16.54 -2.53
N LYS A 213 1.94 -16.84 -3.82
CA LYS A 213 2.89 -17.89 -4.25
C LYS A 213 4.35 -17.41 -4.18
N GLY A 214 4.56 -16.11 -4.01
CA GLY A 214 5.87 -15.46 -4.02
C GLY A 214 6.25 -15.01 -5.43
N ILE A 215 6.68 -13.76 -5.54
CA ILE A 215 7.22 -13.17 -6.77
C ILE A 215 8.73 -13.00 -6.57
N VAL A 216 9.52 -13.51 -7.51
CA VAL A 216 10.97 -13.30 -7.55
C VAL A 216 11.25 -12.11 -8.46
N LEU A 217 11.91 -11.09 -7.92
CA LEU A 217 12.44 -9.94 -8.66
C LEU A 217 13.94 -10.19 -8.89
N GLY A 218 14.41 -10.13 -10.15
CA GLY A 218 15.78 -10.56 -10.48
C GLY A 218 15.98 -10.89 -11.96
N ALA A 219 17.21 -11.24 -12.37
CA ALA A 219 17.55 -11.64 -13.74
C ALA A 219 16.77 -12.86 -14.30
N GLU A 220 16.17 -13.68 -13.43
CA GLU A 220 15.31 -14.81 -13.81
C GLU A 220 13.82 -14.56 -13.52
N GLY A 221 13.47 -13.39 -12.98
CA GLY A 221 12.10 -12.98 -12.68
C GLY A 221 11.52 -12.05 -13.74
N PRO A 222 10.19 -11.92 -13.86
CA PRO A 222 9.59 -10.92 -14.73
C PRO A 222 10.03 -9.52 -14.28
N LEU A 223 10.37 -8.66 -15.25
CA LEU A 223 10.55 -7.23 -15.03
C LEU A 223 9.21 -6.64 -14.54
N PRO A 224 9.21 -5.78 -13.49
CA PRO A 224 8.02 -5.11 -13.00
C PRO A 224 7.55 -4.00 -13.96
#